data_AF-A0A1X7LPQ2-F1
#
_entry.id   AF-A0A1X7LPQ2-F1
#
_cell.length_a   1.000
_cell.length_b   1.000
_cell.length_c   1.000
_cell.angle_alpha   90.00
_cell.angle_beta   90.00
_cell.angle_gamma   90.00
#
_symmetry.space_group_name_H-M   'P 1'
#
loop_
_entity.id
_entity.type
_entity.pdbx_description
1 polymer ?
#
loop_
_entity_poly.entity_id
_entity_poly.type
_entity_poly.pdbx_seq_one_letter_code
_entity_poly.pdbx_strand_id
1 'polypeptide(L)' 'MGTYKIYRLFVFSPADKKFKEIKPTCGDNFVNVRVEGHDLINMIYDDNTPKSCSIPLKNLK' A
#
# COMPACT_ATOMS: atom_id res chain seq x y z
N MET A 1 -4.19 6.96 25.97
CA MET A 1 -4.62 6.07 24.86
C MET A 1 -5.28 6.94 23.81
N GLY A 2 -4.77 6.95 22.59
CA GLY A 2 -5.25 7.83 21.51
C GLY A 2 -5.95 7.05 20.40
N THR A 3 -6.87 7.70 19.69
CA THR A 3 -7.51 7.16 18.50
C THR A 3 -6.59 7.38 17.29
N TYR A 4 -6.28 6.32 16.54
CA TYR A 4 -5.51 6.40 15.30
C TYR A 4 -6.37 5.99 14.10
N LYS A 5 -6.11 6.61 12.95
CA LYS A 5 -6.76 6.26 11.69
C LYS A 5 -5.83 5.34 10.88
N ILE A 6 -6.34 4.19 10.46
CA ILE A 6 -5.64 3.27 9.57
C ILE A 6 -6.31 3.34 8.20
N TYR A 7 -5.52 3.51 7.16
CA TYR A 7 -5.97 3.45 5.78
C TYR A 7 -5.66 2.07 5.21
N ARG A 8 -6.69 1.39 4.72
CA ARG A 8 -6.58 0.09 4.03
C ARG A 8 -6.80 0.29 2.54
N LEU A 9 -6.02 -0.42 1.73
CA LEU A 9 -6.10 -0.36 0.28
C LEU A 9 -6.73 -1.62 -0.28
N PHE A 10 -7.67 -1.43 -1.20
CA PHE A 10 -8.37 -2.51 -1.88
C PHE A 10 -8.20 -2.34 -3.39
N VAL A 11 -7.75 -3.40 -4.05
CA VAL A 11 -7.58 -3.42 -5.51
C VAL A 11 -8.62 -4.35 -6.11
N PHE A 12 -9.30 -3.88 -7.15
CA PHE A 12 -10.27 -4.70 -7.87
C PHE A 12 -9.54 -5.80 -8.67
N SER A 13 -9.84 -7.06 -8.39
CA SER A 13 -9.40 -8.19 -9.21
C SER A 13 -10.50 -8.54 -10.21
N PRO A 14 -10.26 -8.35 -11.53
CA PRO A 14 -11.24 -8.72 -12.56
C PRO A 14 -11.55 -10.21 -12.60
N ALA A 15 -10.58 -11.07 -12.23
CA ALA A 15 -10.74 -12.52 -12.22
C ALA A 15 -11.80 -12.96 -11.21
N ASP A 16 -11.76 -12.39 -10.01
CA ASP A 16 -12.68 -12.72 -8.92
C ASP A 16 -13.92 -11.82 -8.88
N LYS A 17 -13.96 -10.77 -9.72
CA LYS A 17 -14.97 -9.70 -9.73
C LYS A 17 -15.19 -9.08 -8.35
N LYS A 18 -14.12 -8.98 -7.55
CA LYS A 18 -14.14 -8.50 -6.16
C LYS A 18 -12.95 -7.62 -5.87
N PHE A 19 -13.12 -6.73 -4.91
CA PHE A 19 -12.03 -5.97 -4.31
C PHE A 19 -11.27 -6.85 -3.33
N LYS A 20 -9.95 -6.96 -3.50
CA LYS A 20 -9.04 -7.65 -2.59
C LYS A 20 -8.25 -6.63 -1.79
N GLU A 21 -8.19 -6.84 -0.48
CA GLU A 21 -7.30 -6.07 0.38
C GLU A 21 -5.85 -6.41 0.06
N ILE A 22 -5.02 -5.38 -0.10
CA ILE A 22 -3.58 -5.53 -0.28
C ILE A 22 -2.88 -5.15 1.03
N LYS A 23 -1.75 -5.81 1.30
CA LYS A 23 -0.91 -5.47 2.45
C LYS A 23 0.33 -4.72 1.98
N PRO A 24 0.80 -3.72 2.74
CA PRO A 24 2.04 -3.05 2.40
C PRO A 24 3.20 -4.05 2.46
N THR A 25 4.16 -3.91 1.55
CA THR A 25 5.39 -4.72 1.58
C THR A 25 6.35 -4.28 2.67
N CYS A 26 6.18 -3.07 3.19
CA CYS A 26 6.93 -2.57 4.33
C CYS A 26 6.09 -1.62 5.18
N GLY A 27 6.37 -1.64 6.49
CA GLY A 27 5.54 -0.97 7.49
C GLY A 27 4.22 -1.70 7.74
N ASP A 28 3.49 -1.25 8.76
CA ASP A 28 2.20 -1.85 9.13
C ASP A 28 1.01 -1.23 8.37
N ASN A 29 1.17 0.00 7.91
CA ASN A 29 0.13 0.79 7.27
C ASN A 29 0.62 1.44 5.98
N PHE A 30 -0.32 1.73 5.09
CA PHE A 30 -0.06 2.53 3.91
C PHE A 30 -0.02 4.02 4.26
N VAL A 31 1.05 4.69 3.86
CA VAL A 31 1.29 6.12 4.09
C VAL A 31 1.87 6.72 2.81
N ASN A 32 1.38 7.89 2.41
CA ASN A 32 1.87 8.62 1.23
C ASN A 32 1.93 7.74 -0.05
N VAL A 33 0.83 7.03 -0.32
CA VAL A 33 0.77 6.10 -1.46
C VAL A 33 0.65 6.87 -2.77
N ARG A 34 1.46 6.49 -3.76
CA ARG A 34 1.38 6.97 -5.13
C ARG A 34 1.49 5.83 -6.13
N VAL A 35 1.01 6.06 -7.34
CA VAL A 35 1.18 5.12 -8.45
C VAL A 35 2.20 5.70 -9.42
N GLU A 36 3.23 4.94 -9.73
CA GLU A 36 4.25 5.29 -10.73
C GLU A 36 4.31 4.17 -11.79
N GLY A 37 3.76 4.44 -12.96
CA GLY A 37 3.68 3.47 -14.06
C GLY A 37 2.88 2.22 -13.66
N HIS A 38 3.59 1.11 -13.44
CA HIS A 38 3.02 -0.18 -13.06
C HIS A 38 3.29 -0.58 -11.60
N ASP A 39 3.80 0.34 -10.79
CA ASP A 39 4.14 0.09 -9.40
C ASP A 39 3.36 1.02 -8.47
N LEU A 40 2.95 0.48 -7.33
CA LEU A 40 2.40 1.24 -6.22
C LEU A 40 3.52 1.51 -5.22
N ILE A 41 3.85 2.78 -5.01
CA ILE A 41 4.90 3.20 -4.09
C ILE A 41 4.27 3.59 -2.76
N ASN A 42 4.70 2.93 -1.69
CA ASN A 42 4.37 3.28 -0.31
C ASN A 42 5.60 3.95 0.33
N MET A 43 5.42 5.09 1.00
CA MET A 43 6.52 5.82 1.64
C MET A 43 6.22 6.04 3.13
N ILE A 44 7.00 5.37 3.96
CA ILE A 44 6.92 5.46 5.41
C ILE A 44 8.14 6.23 5.95
N TYR A 45 8.00 6.82 7.13
CA TYR A 45 9.11 7.46 7.83
C TYR A 45 9.42 6.66 9.09
N ASP A 46 10.67 6.28 9.24
CA ASP A 46 11.20 5.54 10.40
C ASP A 46 12.36 6.36 10.98
N ASP A 47 12.21 6.89 12.19
CA ASP A 47 13.14 7.84 12.82
C ASP A 47 13.61 8.96 11.87
N ASN A 48 12.63 9.65 11.24
CA ASN A 48 12.83 10.70 10.23
C ASN A 48 13.55 10.26 8.94
N THR A 49 13.89 8.98 8.81
CA THR A 49 14.45 8.43 7.58
C THR A 49 13.31 7.95 6.67
N PRO A 50 13.19 8.49 5.45
CA PRO A 50 12.20 8.01 4.51
C PRO A 50 12.57 6.60 4.02
N LYS A 51 11.65 5.65 4.19
CA LYS A 51 11.73 4.33 3.59
C LYS A 51 10.61 4.20 2.56
N SER A 52 10.98 3.90 1.32
CA SER A 52 10.02 3.69 0.23
C SER A 52 10.08 2.24 -0.23
N CYS A 53 8.90 1.69 -0.55
CA CYS A 53 8.76 0.33 -1.02
C CYS A 53 7.81 0.32 -2.20
N SER A 54 8.17 -0.45 -3.22
CA SER A 54 7.33 -0.66 -4.40
C SER A 54 6.55 -1.96 -4.28
N ILE A 55 5.32 -1.93 -4.76
CA ILE A 55 4.46 -3.09 -4.91
C ILE A 55 4.10 -3.17 -6.39
N PRO A 56 4.63 -4.16 -7.13
CA PRO A 56 4.28 -4.31 -8.53
C PRO A 56 2.80 -4.59 -8.69
N LEU A 57 2.08 -3.79 -9.48
CA LEU A 57 0.65 -3.99 -9.71
C LEU A 57 0.36 -5.34 -10.39
N LYS A 58 1.35 -5.90 -11.09
CA LYS A 58 1.27 -7.27 -11.66
C LYS A 58 1.11 -8.34 -10.59
N ASN A 59 1.67 -8.13 -9.40
CA ASN A 59 1.56 -9.06 -8.27
C ASN A 59 0.25 -8.89 -7.50
N LEU A 60 -0.58 -7.91 -7.88
CA LEU A 60 -1.89 -7.63 -7.28
C LEU A 60 -3.05 -8.22 -8.11
N LYS A 61 -2.76 -8.92 -9.21
CA LYS A 61 -3.75 -9.55 -10.09
C LYS A 61 -4.35 -10.82 -9.47
#